data_AF-A0AAN8BUM6-F1
#
_entry.id   AF-A0AAN8BUM6-F1
#
_cell.length_a   1.000
_cell.length_b   1.000
_cell.length_c   1.000
_cell.angle_alpha   90.00
_cell.angle_beta   90.00
_cell.angle_gamma   90.00
#
_symmetry.space_group_name_H-M   'P 1'
#
loop_
_entity.id
_entity.type
_entity.pdbx_description
1 polymer ?
#
loop_
_entity_poly.entity_id
_entity_poly.type
_entity_poly.pdbx_seq_one_letter_code
_entity_poly.pdbx_strand_id
1 'polypeptide(L)'
;MGTNSFGESVLELVERYVARNRRLLEDFCVRMKELFCLGLIALLGHCALTQRQDEEDDKIQEWSSKIEEVESRMKTTIESCIAAFPEQAQLDAKHLLQEKEGDNLQDTTQQLLEFLVKKYDWVSWSVRLINHSGSTYRNWRAGQHFHHVAGKNWFEVLQVNNINLVVSYSTKPQPVPQGCIQQAMEGQGKKGNAPAVVEVLEKQLCGFVVHAVSRHKESAAAWSFPEDCHYWERHKNVAVCVHSE
;
A
#
# COMPACT_ATOMS: atom_id res chain seq x y z
N MET A 1 31.55 -23.45 6.69
CA MET A 1 30.34 -22.81 7.23
C MET A 1 30.77 -21.81 8.29
N GLY A 2 30.66 -20.51 8.01
CA GLY A 2 31.08 -19.46 8.94
C GLY A 2 29.98 -19.15 9.94
N THR A 3 30.02 -19.79 11.11
CA THR A 3 29.32 -19.31 12.31
C THR A 3 30.09 -18.10 12.84
N ASN A 4 29.86 -16.92 12.25
CA ASN A 4 30.46 -15.69 12.73
C ASN A 4 29.48 -14.95 13.66
N SER A 5 30.04 -14.38 14.71
CA SER A 5 29.48 -13.72 15.89
C SER A 5 28.56 -12.50 15.68
N PHE A 6 27.94 -12.37 14.51
CA PHE A 6 26.85 -11.43 14.20
C PHE A 6 25.67 -12.27 13.69
N GLY A 7 24.88 -12.84 14.59
CA GLY A 7 23.95 -13.94 14.31
C GLY A 7 22.71 -13.60 13.45
N GLU A 8 22.67 -12.44 12.81
CA GLU A 8 21.54 -12.01 11.99
C GLU A 8 21.94 -11.88 10.52
N SER A 9 21.07 -12.32 9.61
CA SER A 9 21.28 -12.14 8.18
C SER A 9 21.38 -10.66 7.82
N VAL A 10 22.40 -10.27 7.04
CA VAL A 10 22.52 -8.89 6.53
C VAL A 10 21.25 -8.46 5.79
N LEU A 11 20.62 -9.38 5.06
CA LEU A 11 19.38 -9.11 4.34
C LEU A 11 18.20 -8.81 5.29
N GLU A 12 18.10 -9.53 6.41
CA GLU A 12 17.06 -9.29 7.44
C GLU A 12 17.30 -7.97 8.18
N LEU A 13 18.57 -7.66 8.48
CA LEU A 13 18.95 -6.38 9.06
C LEU A 13 18.58 -5.21 8.13
N VAL A 14 18.88 -5.33 6.83
CA VAL A 14 18.55 -4.30 5.83
C VAL A 14 17.05 -4.17 5.66
N GLU A 15 16.29 -5.27 5.57
CA GLU A 15 14.82 -5.26 5.48
C GLU A 15 14.20 -4.43 6.62
N ARG A 16 14.68 -4.63 7.85
CA ARG A 16 14.24 -3.87 9.03
C ARG A 16 14.69 -2.41 8.96
N TYR A 17 15.94 -2.16 8.60
CA TYR A 17 16.50 -0.81 8.50
C TYR A 17 15.77 0.07 7.48
N VAL A 18 15.43 -0.49 6.31
CA VAL A 18 14.68 0.23 5.26
C VAL A 18 13.18 0.23 5.51
N ALA A 19 12.72 -0.26 6.66
CA ALA A 19 11.32 -0.35 7.07
C ALA A 19 10.43 -0.96 5.98
N ARG A 20 10.89 -2.07 5.36
CA ARG A 20 10.21 -2.76 4.25
C ARG A 20 9.86 -1.85 3.08
N ASN A 21 10.73 -0.89 2.76
CA ASN A 21 10.66 -0.15 1.51
C ASN A 21 11.23 -1.02 0.38
N ARG A 22 10.34 -1.52 -0.49
CA ARG A 22 10.68 -2.39 -1.62
C ARG A 22 11.79 -1.81 -2.50
N ARG A 23 11.74 -0.53 -2.88
CA ARG A 23 12.74 0.07 -3.77
C ARG A 23 14.13 0.08 -3.15
N LEU A 24 14.23 0.39 -1.86
CA LEU A 24 15.51 0.38 -1.14
C LEU A 24 16.04 -1.05 -0.96
N LEU A 25 15.15 -2.02 -0.75
CA LEU A 25 15.52 -3.43 -0.68
C LEU A 25 15.99 -3.97 -2.05
N GLU A 26 15.28 -3.64 -3.13
CA GLU A 26 15.66 -3.97 -4.50
C GLU A 26 17.04 -3.35 -4.86
N ASP A 27 17.27 -2.07 -4.55
CA ASP A 27 18.57 -1.41 -4.77
C ASP A 27 19.70 -2.09 -3.99
N PHE A 28 19.46 -2.45 -2.73
CA PHE A 28 20.41 -3.23 -1.95
C PHE A 28 20.72 -4.59 -2.59
N CYS A 29 19.71 -5.33 -3.03
CA CYS A 29 19.89 -6.60 -3.72
C CYS A 29 20.71 -6.45 -5.01
N VAL A 30 20.46 -5.41 -5.81
CA VAL A 30 21.23 -5.11 -7.02
C VAL A 30 22.71 -4.86 -6.68
N ARG A 31 22.99 -3.97 -5.72
CA ARG A 31 24.38 -3.68 -5.29
C ARG A 31 25.09 -4.91 -4.73
N MET A 32 24.38 -5.75 -3.99
CA MET A 32 24.94 -7.01 -3.49
C MET A 32 25.29 -7.96 -4.63
N LYS A 33 24.44 -8.08 -5.66
CA LYS A 33 24.75 -8.87 -6.87
C LYS A 33 25.99 -8.34 -7.59
N GLU A 34 26.13 -7.02 -7.74
CA GLU A 34 27.32 -6.40 -8.33
C GLU A 34 28.59 -6.72 -7.53
N LEU A 35 28.53 -6.61 -6.20
CA LEU A 35 29.64 -6.97 -5.32
C LEU A 35 30.03 -8.44 -5.44
N PHE A 36 29.05 -9.35 -5.50
CA PHE A 36 29.31 -10.76 -5.73
C PHE A 36 29.97 -11.00 -7.09
N CYS A 37 29.48 -10.36 -8.15
CA CYS A 37 30.08 -10.47 -9.48
C CYS A 37 31.56 -10.05 -9.48
N LEU A 38 31.88 -8.90 -8.89
CA LEU A 38 33.26 -8.42 -8.79
C LEU A 38 34.14 -9.38 -7.97
N GLY A 39 33.64 -9.87 -6.84
CA GLY A 39 34.36 -10.83 -6.00
C GLY A 39 34.61 -12.16 -6.69
N LEU A 40 33.63 -12.67 -7.44
CA LEU A 40 33.75 -13.92 -8.19
C LEU A 40 34.71 -13.80 -9.37
N ILE A 41 34.68 -12.69 -10.11
CA ILE A 41 35.65 -12.44 -11.18
C ILE A 41 37.08 -12.43 -10.61
N ALA A 42 37.29 -11.75 -9.48
CA ALA A 42 38.59 -11.71 -8.82
C ALA A 42 39.04 -13.10 -8.32
N LEU A 43 38.11 -13.87 -7.74
CA LEU A 43 38.38 -15.23 -7.26
C LEU A 43 38.74 -16.17 -8.41
N LEU A 44 37.92 -16.21 -9.46
CA LEU A 44 38.15 -17.08 -10.62
C LEU A 44 39.42 -16.66 -11.37
N GLY A 45 39.69 -15.36 -11.49
CA GLY A 45 40.95 -14.86 -12.03
C GLY A 45 42.17 -15.30 -11.22
N HIS A 46 42.07 -15.32 -9.89
CA HIS A 46 43.13 -15.87 -9.04
C HIS A 46 43.29 -17.39 -9.23
N CYS A 47 42.20 -18.15 -9.27
CA CYS A 47 42.21 -19.60 -9.52
C CYS A 47 42.89 -19.92 -10.86
N ALA A 48 42.48 -19.24 -11.94
CA ALA A 48 43.05 -19.43 -13.27
C ALA A 48 44.57 -19.17 -13.35
N LEU A 49 45.10 -18.27 -12.50
CA LEU A 49 46.52 -17.92 -12.46
C LEU A 49 47.36 -18.80 -11.52
N THR A 50 46.75 -19.41 -10.51
CA THR A 50 47.49 -20.04 -9.39
C THR A 50 47.17 -21.51 -9.15
N GLN A 51 46.06 -22.03 -9.70
CA GLN A 51 45.52 -23.35 -9.39
C GLN A 51 45.47 -24.24 -10.64
N ARG A 52 45.23 -25.55 -10.43
CA ARG A 52 44.95 -26.49 -11.54
C ARG A 52 43.50 -26.37 -11.98
N GLN A 53 43.21 -26.70 -13.23
CA GLN A 53 41.88 -26.56 -13.84
C GLN A 53 40.76 -27.25 -13.03
N ASP A 54 41.03 -28.41 -12.43
CA ASP A 54 40.05 -29.13 -11.58
C ASP A 54 39.61 -28.31 -10.35
N GLU A 55 40.50 -27.47 -9.78
CA GLU A 55 40.19 -26.62 -8.62
C GLU A 55 39.34 -25.40 -9.01
N GLU A 56 39.46 -24.93 -10.26
CA GLU A 56 38.64 -23.85 -10.81
C GLU A 56 37.18 -24.31 -11.00
N ASP A 57 36.98 -25.49 -11.60
CA ASP A 57 35.65 -26.06 -11.82
C ASP A 57 34.91 -26.32 -10.50
N ASP A 58 35.61 -26.86 -9.49
CA ASP A 58 35.08 -27.05 -8.13
C ASP A 58 34.62 -25.73 -7.50
N LYS A 59 35.41 -24.65 -7.70
CA LYS A 59 35.07 -23.31 -7.20
C LYS A 59 33.87 -22.72 -7.93
N ILE A 60 33.78 -22.91 -9.25
CA ILE A 60 32.62 -22.48 -10.04
C ILE A 60 31.36 -23.17 -9.53
N GLN A 61 31.39 -24.50 -9.35
CA GLN A 61 30.24 -25.25 -8.86
C GLN A 61 29.83 -24.82 -7.44
N GLU A 62 30.80 -24.69 -6.54
CA GLU A 62 30.57 -24.25 -5.15
C GLU A 62 29.90 -22.87 -5.09
N TRP A 63 30.44 -21.90 -5.84
CA TRP A 63 29.93 -20.53 -5.80
C TRP A 63 28.64 -20.34 -6.58
N SER A 64 28.42 -21.08 -7.67
CA SER A 64 27.15 -21.06 -8.40
C SER A 64 25.98 -21.43 -7.47
N SER A 65 26.11 -22.53 -6.72
CA SER A 65 25.08 -22.95 -5.77
C SER A 65 24.83 -21.92 -4.66
N LYS A 66 25.89 -21.29 -4.13
CA LYS A 66 25.75 -20.25 -3.09
C LYS A 66 25.07 -18.99 -3.62
N ILE A 67 25.40 -18.58 -4.85
CA ILE A 67 24.77 -17.41 -5.47
C ILE A 67 23.29 -17.69 -5.72
N GLU A 68 22.93 -18.87 -6.23
CA GLU A 68 21.53 -19.27 -6.40
C GLU A 68 20.75 -19.19 -5.07
N GLU A 69 21.32 -19.70 -3.98
CA GLU A 69 20.71 -19.61 -2.65
C GLU A 69 20.50 -18.15 -2.23
N VAL A 70 21.53 -17.31 -2.39
CA VAL A 70 21.46 -15.88 -2.04
C VAL A 70 20.43 -15.14 -2.88
N GLU A 71 20.39 -15.37 -4.19
CA GLU A 71 19.42 -14.75 -5.10
C GLU A 71 17.99 -15.19 -4.78
N SER A 72 17.80 -16.47 -4.46
CA SER A 72 16.50 -17.02 -4.05
C SER A 72 16.01 -16.35 -2.76
N ARG A 73 16.89 -16.17 -1.77
CA ARG A 73 16.56 -15.45 -0.52
C ARG A 73 16.23 -13.99 -0.79
N MET A 74 17.03 -13.29 -1.60
CA MET A 74 16.75 -11.89 -1.99
C MET A 74 15.36 -11.76 -2.63
N LYS A 75 15.04 -12.64 -3.59
CA LYS A 75 13.74 -12.65 -4.28
C LYS A 75 12.60 -12.91 -3.29
N THR A 76 12.74 -13.92 -2.43
CA THR A 76 11.73 -14.27 -1.42
C THR A 76 11.48 -13.11 -0.45
N THR A 77 12.52 -12.41 -0.01
CA THR A 77 12.37 -11.24 0.88
C THR A 77 11.65 -10.10 0.18
N ILE A 78 11.96 -9.82 -1.09
CA ILE A 78 11.24 -8.79 -1.88
C ILE A 78 9.77 -9.18 -2.07
N GLU A 79 9.48 -10.43 -2.42
CA GLU A 79 8.11 -10.93 -2.60
C GLU A 79 7.31 -10.85 -1.29
N SER A 80 7.92 -11.21 -0.16
CA SER A 80 7.33 -11.08 1.18
C SER A 80 7.06 -9.61 1.55
N CYS A 81 8.00 -8.71 1.22
CA CYS A 81 7.85 -7.28 1.41
C CYS A 81 6.68 -6.71 0.58
N ILE A 82 6.53 -7.16 -0.66
CA ILE A 82 5.37 -6.81 -1.50
C ILE A 82 4.10 -7.40 -0.90
N ALA A 83 4.06 -8.67 -0.53
CA ALA A 83 2.85 -9.31 -0.02
C ALA A 83 2.32 -8.66 1.27
N ALA A 84 3.21 -8.21 2.16
CA ALA A 84 2.86 -7.58 3.44
C ALA A 84 2.62 -6.06 3.34
N PHE A 85 2.57 -5.49 2.14
CA PHE A 85 2.40 -4.05 1.96
C PHE A 85 1.11 -3.50 2.59
N PRO A 86 -0.06 -4.19 2.56
CA PRO A 86 -1.29 -3.62 3.12
C PRO A 86 -1.21 -3.41 4.62
N GLU A 87 -0.73 -4.41 5.36
CA GLU A 87 -0.56 -4.35 6.81
C GLU A 87 0.48 -3.28 7.19
N GLN A 88 1.58 -3.21 6.44
CA GLN A 88 2.61 -2.19 6.66
C GLN A 88 2.06 -0.78 6.37
N ALA A 89 1.31 -0.59 5.30
CA ALA A 89 0.73 0.69 4.93
C ALA A 89 -0.27 1.18 5.98
N GLN A 90 -1.05 0.27 6.59
CA GLN A 90 -1.94 0.60 7.69
C GLN A 90 -1.17 1.09 8.92
N LEU A 91 -0.10 0.39 9.30
CA LEU A 91 0.75 0.79 10.44
C LEU A 91 1.43 2.14 10.20
N ASP A 92 1.99 2.33 9.00
CA ASP A 92 2.65 3.58 8.64
C ASP A 92 1.66 4.75 8.63
N ALA A 93 0.48 4.56 8.03
CA ALA A 93 -0.56 5.60 8.00
C ALA A 93 -1.06 5.95 9.41
N LYS A 94 -1.18 4.95 10.30
CA LYS A 94 -1.51 5.17 11.71
C LYS A 94 -0.43 5.98 12.42
N HIS A 95 0.84 5.65 12.24
CA HIS A 95 1.95 6.37 12.86
C HIS A 95 2.00 7.83 12.39
N LEU A 96 1.90 8.06 11.08
CA LEU A 96 1.91 9.40 10.50
C LEU A 96 0.75 10.26 11.01
N LEU A 97 -0.44 9.67 11.20
CA LEU A 97 -1.57 10.36 11.81
C LEU A 97 -1.37 10.69 13.29
N GLN A 98 -0.67 9.83 14.05
CA GLN A 98 -0.41 10.05 15.47
C GLN A 98 0.64 11.14 15.71
N GLU A 99 1.64 11.25 14.84
CA GLU A 99 2.69 12.27 14.95
C GLU A 99 2.22 13.67 14.57
N LYS A 100 1.08 13.78 13.89
CA LYS A 100 0.54 15.06 13.43
C LYS A 100 -0.44 15.67 14.40
N GLU A 101 -0.13 16.89 14.82
CA GLU A 101 -1.04 17.76 15.56
C GLU A 101 -1.30 19.03 14.74
N GLY A 102 -2.58 19.44 14.64
CA GLY A 102 -2.92 20.80 14.20
C GLY A 102 -2.97 21.11 12.70
N ASP A 103 -2.75 20.11 11.81
CA ASP A 103 -2.87 20.29 10.36
C ASP A 103 -4.33 20.32 9.87
N ASN A 104 -4.60 21.05 8.79
CA ASN A 104 -5.89 20.99 8.08
C ASN A 104 -6.12 19.57 7.52
N LEU A 105 -7.38 19.13 7.49
CA LEU A 105 -7.79 17.80 7.04
C LEU A 105 -7.34 17.52 5.60
N GLN A 106 -7.43 18.52 4.72
CA GLN A 106 -7.01 18.38 3.31
C GLN A 106 -5.49 18.17 3.20
N ASP A 107 -4.69 18.98 3.89
CA ASP A 107 -3.23 18.88 3.84
C ASP A 107 -2.74 17.57 4.45
N THR A 108 -3.38 17.13 5.54
CA THR A 108 -3.11 15.81 6.14
C THR A 108 -3.41 14.68 5.17
N THR A 109 -4.54 14.76 4.45
CA THR A 109 -4.93 13.76 3.45
C THR A 109 -3.93 13.70 2.30
N GLN A 110 -3.48 14.85 1.81
CA GLN A 110 -2.52 14.96 0.72
C GLN A 110 -1.14 14.42 1.13
N GLN A 111 -0.64 14.78 2.32
CA GLN A 111 0.64 14.29 2.82
C GLN A 111 0.63 12.77 3.08
N LEU A 112 -0.49 12.22 3.57
CA LEU A 112 -0.67 10.77 3.67
C LEU A 112 -0.58 10.10 2.31
N LEU A 113 -1.26 10.66 1.30
CA LEU A 113 -1.20 10.14 -0.07
C LEU A 113 0.23 10.16 -0.61
N GLU A 114 0.94 11.28 -0.47
CA GLU A 114 2.32 11.43 -0.95
C GLU A 114 3.26 10.44 -0.29
N PHE A 115 3.12 10.22 1.02
CA PHE A 115 3.87 9.20 1.74
C PHE A 115 3.60 7.80 1.17
N LEU A 116 2.33 7.43 1.01
CA LEU A 116 1.94 6.11 0.50
C LEU A 116 2.44 5.89 -0.94
N VAL A 117 2.28 6.88 -1.82
CA VAL A 117 2.78 6.82 -3.20
C VAL A 117 4.30 6.69 -3.25
N LYS A 118 5.01 7.42 -2.38
CA LYS A 118 6.48 7.37 -2.33
C LYS A 118 7.01 6.02 -1.87
N LYS A 119 6.37 5.41 -0.85
CA LYS A 119 6.82 4.13 -0.27
C LYS A 119 6.32 2.91 -1.05
N TYR A 120 5.11 2.99 -1.60
CA TYR A 120 4.40 1.91 -2.28
C TYR A 120 4.05 2.33 -3.71
N ASP A 121 5.09 2.57 -4.50
CA ASP A 121 4.99 3.18 -5.84
C ASP A 121 4.28 2.32 -6.89
N TRP A 122 4.08 1.03 -6.61
CA TRP A 122 3.36 0.08 -7.48
C TRP A 122 1.85 0.01 -7.19
N VAL A 123 1.35 0.86 -6.28
CA VAL A 123 -0.04 0.83 -5.80
C VAL A 123 -0.72 2.16 -6.09
N SER A 124 -1.96 2.09 -6.57
CA SER A 124 -2.87 3.24 -6.66
C SER A 124 -3.65 3.38 -5.36
N TRP A 125 -3.67 4.59 -4.80
CA TRP A 125 -4.19 4.86 -3.46
C TRP A 125 -5.38 5.81 -3.49
N SER A 126 -6.33 5.61 -2.59
CA SER A 126 -7.43 6.52 -2.30
C SER A 126 -7.52 6.72 -0.79
N VAL A 127 -7.12 7.90 -0.32
CA VAL A 127 -7.08 8.29 1.09
C VAL A 127 -8.29 9.17 1.38
N ARG A 128 -9.07 8.83 2.42
CA ARG A 128 -10.16 9.68 2.92
C ARG A 128 -10.05 9.85 4.42
N LEU A 129 -10.03 11.10 4.87
CA LEU A 129 -10.13 11.44 6.28
C LEU A 129 -11.54 11.96 6.56
N ILE A 130 -12.16 11.46 7.63
CA ILE A 130 -13.51 11.83 8.04
C ILE A 130 -13.44 12.38 9.46
N ASN A 131 -13.79 13.66 9.61
CA ASN A 131 -13.76 14.31 10.91
C ASN A 131 -14.91 13.78 11.79
N HIS A 132 -14.55 13.25 12.96
CA HIS A 132 -15.48 12.77 13.97
C HIS A 132 -15.84 13.85 15.01
N SER A 133 -15.05 14.91 15.14
CA SER A 133 -15.21 15.99 16.16
C SER A 133 -16.34 17.00 15.91
N GLY A 134 -17.28 16.72 15.00
CA GLY A 134 -18.34 17.64 14.62
C GLY A 134 -19.35 17.97 15.75
N SER A 135 -20.08 19.08 15.60
CA SER A 135 -21.17 19.48 16.51
C SER A 135 -22.15 18.33 16.77
N THR A 136 -22.66 18.21 18.00
CA THR A 136 -23.63 17.17 18.43
C THR A 136 -24.80 17.01 17.45
N TYR A 137 -25.27 18.13 16.87
CA TYR A 137 -26.35 18.12 15.87
C TYR A 137 -25.99 17.43 14.55
N ARG A 138 -24.79 17.68 14.01
CA ARG A 138 -24.30 17.03 12.79
C ARG A 138 -24.04 15.55 13.02
N ASN A 139 -23.51 15.18 14.19
CA ASN A 139 -23.30 13.78 14.56
C ASN A 139 -24.63 13.03 14.68
N TRP A 140 -25.66 13.66 15.26
CA TRP A 140 -27.00 13.10 15.30
C TRP A 140 -27.61 12.88 13.91
N ARG A 141 -27.54 13.89 13.01
CA ARG A 141 -28.02 13.75 11.62
C ARG A 141 -27.25 12.72 10.80
N ALA A 142 -25.96 12.55 11.07
CA ALA A 142 -25.13 11.57 10.38
C ALA A 142 -25.47 10.13 10.78
N GLY A 143 -26.05 9.94 11.98
CA GLY A 143 -26.32 8.62 12.54
C GLY A 143 -25.05 7.89 13.00
N GLN A 144 -25.23 6.74 13.64
CA GLN A 144 -24.11 5.91 14.11
C GLN A 144 -23.29 5.31 12.95
N HIS A 145 -23.94 5.00 11.82
CA HIS A 145 -23.30 4.46 10.60
C HIS A 145 -23.14 5.54 9.54
N PHE A 146 -22.34 6.56 9.86
CA PHE A 146 -22.14 7.70 8.97
C PHE A 146 -21.24 7.41 7.77
N HIS A 147 -20.54 6.28 7.76
CA HIS A 147 -19.83 5.77 6.59
C HIS A 147 -19.95 4.24 6.51
N HIS A 148 -19.74 3.68 5.32
CA HIS A 148 -19.72 2.24 5.10
C HIS A 148 -18.85 1.90 3.90
N VAL A 149 -18.12 0.78 3.95
CA VAL A 149 -17.22 0.32 2.88
C VAL A 149 -17.58 -1.13 2.54
N ALA A 150 -17.62 -1.44 1.25
CA ALA A 150 -17.73 -2.79 0.71
C ALA A 150 -16.60 -3.08 -0.30
N GLY A 151 -16.41 -4.36 -0.61
CA GLY A 151 -15.27 -4.84 -1.39
C GLY A 151 -14.03 -5.11 -0.54
N LYS A 152 -12.93 -5.46 -1.21
CA LYS A 152 -11.62 -5.78 -0.61
C LYS A 152 -10.65 -4.59 -0.70
N ASN A 153 -9.39 -4.81 -0.35
CA ASN A 153 -8.29 -3.87 -0.61
C ASN A 153 -8.49 -2.48 0.01
N TRP A 154 -8.93 -2.47 1.26
CA TRP A 154 -9.05 -1.28 2.08
C TRP A 154 -8.72 -1.60 3.54
N PHE A 155 -8.37 -0.56 4.29
CA PHE A 155 -8.20 -0.64 5.73
C PHE A 155 -8.68 0.67 6.39
N GLU A 156 -8.98 0.59 7.67
CA GLU A 156 -9.37 1.74 8.49
C GLU A 156 -8.45 1.93 9.68
N VAL A 157 -8.30 3.20 10.07
CA VAL A 157 -7.66 3.61 11.33
C VAL A 157 -8.63 4.56 12.01
N LEU A 158 -9.19 4.12 13.13
CA LEU A 158 -10.28 4.81 13.81
C LEU A 158 -9.77 5.69 14.95
N GLN A 159 -10.44 6.83 15.14
CA GLN A 159 -10.35 7.69 16.32
C GLN A 159 -8.94 8.19 16.68
N VAL A 160 -8.05 8.33 15.70
CA VAL A 160 -6.79 9.04 15.91
C VAL A 160 -7.07 10.52 15.74
N ASN A 161 -6.87 11.32 16.79
CA ASN A 161 -7.12 12.77 16.79
C ASN A 161 -8.55 13.16 16.38
N ASN A 162 -9.56 12.36 16.77
CA ASN A 162 -10.96 12.51 16.35
C ASN A 162 -11.19 12.40 14.84
N ILE A 163 -10.32 11.69 14.13
CA ILE A 163 -10.43 11.44 12.69
C ILE A 163 -10.57 9.94 12.45
N ASN A 164 -11.44 9.58 11.52
CA ASN A 164 -11.49 8.23 10.95
C ASN A 164 -10.79 8.27 9.58
N LEU A 165 -9.70 7.52 9.45
CA LEU A 165 -9.02 7.32 8.17
C LEU A 165 -9.57 6.05 7.51
N VAL A 166 -9.90 6.19 6.22
CA VAL A 166 -10.21 5.05 5.35
C VAL A 166 -9.32 5.14 4.12
N VAL A 167 -8.41 4.17 3.99
CA VAL A 167 -7.56 4.01 2.81
C VAL A 167 -8.06 2.81 2.03
N SER A 168 -8.21 2.99 0.72
CA SER A 168 -8.42 1.87 -0.20
C SER A 168 -7.44 1.97 -1.36
N TYR A 169 -7.17 0.85 -2.00
CA TYR A 169 -6.08 0.73 -2.96
C TYR A 169 -6.37 -0.27 -4.06
N SER A 170 -5.61 -0.19 -5.15
CA SER A 170 -5.54 -1.23 -6.19
C SER A 170 -4.12 -1.32 -6.74
N THR A 171 -3.68 -2.55 -7.03
CA THR A 171 -2.40 -2.80 -7.73
C THR A 171 -2.57 -2.88 -9.25
N LYS A 172 -3.82 -2.96 -9.73
CA LYS A 172 -4.17 -3.08 -11.14
C LYS A 172 -5.46 -2.30 -11.42
N PRO A 173 -5.41 -0.95 -11.33
CA PRO A 173 -6.60 -0.11 -11.47
C PRO A 173 -7.28 -0.32 -12.82
N GLN A 174 -8.60 -0.43 -12.80
CA GLN A 174 -9.45 -0.55 -13.99
C GLN A 174 -10.42 0.63 -14.08
N PRO A 175 -10.85 1.02 -15.30
CA PRO A 175 -11.83 2.09 -15.48
C PRO A 175 -13.13 1.82 -14.72
N VAL A 176 -13.65 2.86 -14.07
CA VAL A 176 -14.88 2.80 -13.30
C VAL A 176 -16.08 3.06 -14.22
N PRO A 177 -17.17 2.28 -14.11
CA PRO A 177 -18.38 2.52 -14.89
C PRO A 177 -19.19 3.71 -14.33
N GLN A 178 -18.67 4.94 -14.52
CA GLN A 178 -19.21 6.17 -13.94
C GLN A 178 -20.70 6.38 -14.23
N GLY A 179 -21.14 6.11 -15.47
CA GLY A 179 -22.56 6.25 -15.86
C GLY A 179 -23.50 5.35 -15.05
N CYS A 180 -23.09 4.11 -14.76
CA CYS A 180 -23.87 3.20 -13.92
C CYS A 180 -23.98 3.72 -12.48
N ILE A 181 -22.88 4.26 -11.94
CA ILE A 181 -22.86 4.85 -10.59
C ILE A 181 -23.79 6.07 -10.53
N GLN A 182 -23.67 6.98 -11.48
CA GLN A 182 -24.52 8.17 -11.54
C GLN A 182 -26.00 7.80 -11.63
N GLN A 183 -26.36 6.85 -12.50
CA GLN A 183 -27.73 6.35 -12.62
C GLN A 183 -28.25 5.73 -11.31
N ALA A 184 -27.43 4.91 -10.65
CA ALA A 184 -27.78 4.32 -9.35
C ALA A 184 -27.99 5.39 -8.27
N MET A 185 -27.17 6.44 -8.29
CA MET A 185 -27.24 7.57 -7.36
C MET A 185 -28.40 8.54 -7.65
N GLU A 186 -28.93 8.56 -8.87
CA GLU A 186 -30.16 9.27 -9.22
C GLU A 186 -31.43 8.47 -8.90
N GLY A 187 -31.33 7.14 -8.90
CA GLY A 187 -32.39 6.21 -8.55
C GLY A 187 -32.40 5.84 -7.06
N GLN A 188 -32.10 4.57 -6.77
CA GLN A 188 -32.21 3.97 -5.43
C GLN A 188 -31.26 4.62 -4.41
N GLY A 189 -30.07 5.08 -4.84
CA GLY A 189 -29.08 5.73 -3.97
C GLY A 189 -29.42 7.17 -3.60
N LYS A 190 -30.35 7.83 -4.31
CA LYS A 190 -30.59 9.29 -4.18
C LYS A 190 -30.98 9.76 -2.78
N LYS A 191 -31.67 8.91 -2.03
CA LYS A 191 -32.12 9.19 -0.65
C LYS A 191 -31.51 8.24 0.39
N GLY A 192 -30.64 7.33 -0.02
CA GLY A 192 -29.99 6.38 0.88
C GLY A 192 -29.06 7.07 1.88
N ASN A 193 -28.87 6.42 3.04
CA ASN A 193 -27.73 6.69 3.92
C ASN A 193 -26.50 5.90 3.41
N ALA A 194 -25.35 6.05 4.06
CA ALA A 194 -24.10 5.41 3.60
C ALA A 194 -24.22 3.88 3.41
N PRO A 195 -24.74 3.09 4.38
CA PRO A 195 -24.92 1.65 4.18
C PRO A 195 -25.84 1.30 3.00
N ALA A 196 -27.00 1.95 2.88
CA ALA A 196 -27.95 1.66 1.80
C ALA A 196 -27.37 1.98 0.41
N VAL A 197 -26.59 3.06 0.29
CA VAL A 197 -25.93 3.42 -0.97
C VAL A 197 -24.88 2.38 -1.35
N VAL A 198 -24.06 1.94 -0.39
CA VAL A 198 -23.04 0.92 -0.63
C VAL A 198 -23.68 -0.40 -1.04
N GLU A 199 -24.74 -0.85 -0.36
CA GLU A 199 -25.43 -2.10 -0.70
C GLU A 199 -25.98 -2.10 -2.14
N VAL A 200 -26.54 -0.97 -2.60
CA VAL A 200 -27.04 -0.83 -3.97
C VAL A 200 -25.89 -0.92 -4.99
N LEU A 201 -24.78 -0.23 -4.73
CA LEU A 201 -23.65 -0.17 -5.65
C LEU A 201 -22.84 -1.47 -5.66
N GLU A 202 -22.62 -2.11 -4.51
CA GLU A 202 -21.90 -3.39 -4.40
C GLU A 202 -22.57 -4.49 -5.24
N LYS A 203 -23.92 -4.55 -5.22
CA LYS A 203 -24.69 -5.51 -6.05
C LYS A 203 -24.50 -5.30 -7.55
N GLN A 204 -24.16 -4.09 -7.99
CA GLN A 204 -23.97 -3.75 -9.39
C GLN A 204 -22.51 -3.79 -9.82
N LEU A 205 -21.57 -3.65 -8.88
CA LEU A 205 -20.15 -3.40 -9.11
C LEU A 205 -19.29 -4.47 -8.43
N CYS A 206 -19.49 -5.73 -8.80
CA CYS A 206 -18.65 -6.82 -8.30
C CYS A 206 -17.18 -6.60 -8.70
N GLY A 207 -16.25 -6.75 -7.75
CA GLY A 207 -14.82 -6.51 -7.95
C GLY A 207 -14.40 -5.04 -7.82
N PHE A 208 -15.27 -4.18 -7.28
CA PHE A 208 -14.96 -2.79 -6.95
C PHE A 208 -15.06 -2.56 -5.44
N VAL A 209 -14.20 -1.66 -4.96
CA VAL A 209 -14.32 -1.07 -3.64
C VAL A 209 -15.34 0.05 -3.71
N VAL A 210 -16.33 0.04 -2.82
CA VAL A 210 -17.35 1.08 -2.72
C VAL A 210 -17.34 1.65 -1.31
N HIS A 211 -17.14 2.96 -1.18
CA HIS A 211 -17.21 3.66 0.11
C HIS A 211 -18.18 4.82 0.02
N ALA A 212 -19.15 4.88 0.92
CA ALA A 212 -20.01 6.04 1.08
C ALA A 212 -19.76 6.74 2.43
N VAL A 213 -19.71 8.07 2.41
CA VAL A 213 -19.58 8.92 3.60
C VAL A 213 -20.75 9.90 3.65
N SER A 214 -21.43 9.98 4.78
CA SER A 214 -22.51 10.94 5.00
C SER A 214 -22.05 12.38 4.74
N ARG A 215 -22.84 13.14 3.97
CA ARG A 215 -22.56 14.56 3.68
C ARG A 215 -22.54 15.45 4.92
N HIS A 216 -23.08 14.96 6.03
CA HIS A 216 -23.15 15.68 7.31
C HIS A 216 -21.83 15.60 8.09
N LYS A 217 -20.88 14.77 7.63
CA LYS A 217 -19.51 14.73 8.13
C LYS A 217 -18.61 15.53 7.22
N GLU A 218 -17.72 16.30 7.84
CA GLU A 218 -16.60 16.91 7.14
C GLU A 218 -15.63 15.80 6.75
N SER A 219 -15.22 15.79 5.48
CA SER A 219 -14.29 14.81 4.95
C SER A 219 -13.42 15.45 3.88
N ALA A 220 -12.19 14.94 3.79
CA ALA A 220 -11.24 15.25 2.74
C ALA A 220 -10.84 13.95 2.04
N ALA A 221 -10.50 14.05 0.76
CA ALA A 221 -10.06 12.92 -0.04
C ALA A 221 -8.91 13.34 -0.96
N ALA A 222 -7.96 12.43 -1.16
CA ALA A 222 -6.91 12.54 -2.15
C ALA A 222 -6.63 11.14 -2.71
N TRP A 223 -6.22 11.05 -3.97
CA TRP A 223 -5.97 9.78 -4.63
C TRP A 223 -4.85 9.87 -5.67
N SER A 224 -4.24 8.73 -5.98
CA SER A 224 -3.20 8.57 -7.02
C SER A 224 -3.63 7.66 -8.16
N PHE A 225 -4.92 7.33 -8.25
CA PHE A 225 -5.45 6.53 -9.34
C PHE A 225 -5.29 7.26 -10.69
N PRO A 226 -5.04 6.51 -11.79
CA PRO A 226 -5.12 7.05 -13.14
C PRO A 226 -6.48 7.67 -13.45
N GLU A 227 -6.53 8.51 -14.48
CA GLU A 227 -7.79 9.04 -15.01
C GLU A 227 -8.79 7.90 -15.30
N ASP A 228 -10.08 8.17 -15.05
CA ASP A 228 -11.20 7.24 -15.17
C ASP A 228 -11.19 5.99 -14.28
N CYS A 229 -10.10 5.69 -13.58
CA CYS A 229 -9.99 4.51 -12.68
C CYS A 229 -10.46 4.77 -11.24
N HIS A 230 -10.92 5.97 -10.95
CA HIS A 230 -11.44 6.35 -9.64
C HIS A 230 -12.59 7.32 -9.77
N TYR A 231 -13.63 7.07 -8.98
CA TYR A 231 -14.80 7.91 -8.87
C TYR A 231 -14.84 8.50 -7.47
N TRP A 232 -14.93 9.82 -7.36
CA TRP A 232 -15.19 10.53 -6.12
C TRP A 232 -16.13 11.71 -6.35
N GLU A 233 -17.39 11.54 -5.98
CA GLU A 233 -18.41 12.57 -6.16
C GLU A 233 -19.29 12.77 -4.94
N ARG A 234 -19.78 14.00 -4.78
CA ARG A 234 -20.74 14.37 -3.74
C ARG A 234 -22.16 14.31 -4.29
N HIS A 235 -22.94 13.37 -3.76
CA HIS A 235 -24.37 13.24 -4.05
C HIS A 235 -25.22 13.87 -2.94
N LYS A 236 -26.55 13.79 -3.13
CA LYS A 236 -27.54 14.46 -2.27
C LYS A 236 -27.35 14.19 -0.78
N ASN A 237 -27.01 12.96 -0.37
CA ASN A 237 -26.90 12.57 1.04
C ASN A 237 -25.50 12.05 1.43
N VAL A 238 -24.68 11.68 0.48
CA VAL A 238 -23.38 11.03 0.71
C VAL A 238 -22.35 11.51 -0.31
N ALA A 239 -21.07 11.48 0.05
CA ALA A 239 -19.97 11.38 -0.90
C ALA A 239 -19.71 9.90 -1.18
N VAL A 240 -19.47 9.54 -2.43
CA VAL A 240 -19.25 8.16 -2.86
C VAL A 240 -17.87 8.07 -3.50
N CYS A 241 -17.11 7.06 -3.07
CA CYS A 241 -15.87 6.63 -3.70
C CYS A 241 -16.03 5.25 -4.31
N VAL A 242 -15.60 5.08 -5.56
CA VAL A 242 -15.54 3.78 -6.22
C VAL A 242 -14.24 3.63 -7.00
N HIS A 243 -13.59 2.49 -6.89
CA HIS A 243 -12.49 2.07 -7.78
C HIS A 243 -12.41 0.53 -7.82
N SER A 244 -11.73 -0.05 -8.80
CA SER A 244 -11.53 -1.50 -8.85
C SER A 244 -10.72 -1.99 -7.64
N GLU A 245 -10.95 -3.22 -7.20
CA GLU A 245 -10.05 -3.88 -6.23
C GLU A 245 -8.60 -3.94 -6.75
#